data_AF-A0A7X7KFV5-F1
#
_entry.id   AF-A0A7X7KFV5-F1
#
_cell.length_a   1.000
_cell.length_b   1.000
_cell.length_c   1.000
_cell.angle_alpha   90.00
_cell.angle_beta   90.00
_cell.angle_gamma   90.00
#
_symmetry.space_group_name_H-M   'P 1'
#
loop_
_entity.id
_entity.type
_entity.pdbx_description
1 polymer ?
#
loop_
_entity_poly.entity_id
_entity_poly.type
_entity_poly.pdbx_seq_one_letter_code
_entity_poly.pdbx_strand_id
1 'polypeptide(L)' 'MMSIRAHFDGKVFVPDETVDVPVGAPLALRIEPVPSSAVINTDDLLSPVIVGLDPALSQAIASAPEL' A
#
# COMPACT_ATOMS: atom_id res chain seq x y z
N MET A 1 5.63 22.62 22.78
CA MET A 1 4.68 21.95 21.86
C MET A 1 4.61 20.50 22.31
N MET A 2 3.42 20.03 22.71
CA MET A 2 3.23 18.66 23.19
C MET A 2 2.87 17.77 21.99
N SER A 3 3.55 16.64 21.84
CA SER A 3 3.24 15.65 20.80
C SER A 3 2.68 14.41 21.48
N ILE A 4 1.50 13.98 21.07
CA ILE A 4 0.83 12.80 21.59
C ILE A 4 1.10 11.65 20.63
N ARG A 5 1.58 10.51 21.15
CA ARG A 5 1.67 9.27 20.38
C ARG A 5 0.34 8.55 20.42
N ALA A 6 -0.14 8.15 19.26
CA ALA A 6 -1.40 7.48 19.09
C ALA A 6 -1.36 6.56 17.88
N HIS A 7 -2.11 5.47 17.93
CA HIS A 7 -2.37 4.62 16.77
C HIS A 7 -3.74 4.94 16.15
N PHE A 8 -3.85 4.71 14.84
CA PHE A 8 -5.09 4.91 14.10
C PHE A 8 -5.86 3.59 13.98
N ASP A 9 -7.03 3.50 14.61
CA ASP A 9 -7.90 2.31 14.62
C ASP A 9 -8.93 2.33 13.48
N GLY A 10 -8.55 2.88 12.31
CA GLY A 10 -9.45 2.98 11.14
C GLY A 10 -10.53 4.07 11.21
N LYS A 11 -10.81 4.61 12.40
CA LYS A 11 -11.79 5.70 12.60
C LYS A 11 -11.34 6.75 13.61
N VAL A 12 -10.59 6.35 14.63
CA VAL A 12 -10.18 7.22 15.74
C VAL A 12 -8.68 7.08 15.99
N PHE A 13 -8.06 8.17 16.48
CA PHE A 13 -6.72 8.13 17.02
C PHE A 13 -6.81 7.79 18.50
N VAL A 14 -6.23 6.66 18.89
CA VAL A 14 -6.20 6.20 20.29
C VAL A 14 -4.81 6.50 20.84
N PRO A 15 -4.69 7.39 21.85
CA PRO A 15 -3.42 7.66 22.49
C PRO A 15 -2.82 6.38 23.09
N ASP A 16 -1.51 6.20 22.93
CA ASP A 16 -0.79 5.06 23.52
C ASP A 16 -0.56 5.25 25.02
N GLU A 17 -0.73 6.49 25.52
CA GLU A 17 -0.62 6.89 26.91
C GLU A 17 -1.83 7.73 27.35
N THR A 18 -2.10 7.80 28.65
CA THR A 18 -3.18 8.66 29.17
C THR A 18 -2.86 10.12 28.89
N VAL A 19 -3.78 10.80 28.21
CA VAL A 19 -3.64 12.22 27.88
C VAL A 19 -4.75 13.01 28.54
N ASP A 20 -4.37 14.08 29.25
CA ASP A 20 -5.30 15.04 29.82
C ASP A 20 -5.60 16.16 28.81
N VAL A 21 -6.57 15.90 27.92
CA VAL A 21 -7.05 16.86 26.92
C VAL A 21 -8.55 17.05 27.10
N PRO A 22 -9.06 18.30 27.15
CA PRO A 22 -10.47 18.55 27.33
C PRO A 22 -11.30 17.99 26.16
N VAL A 23 -12.48 17.47 26.49
CA VAL A 23 -13.40 16.91 25.50
C VAL A 23 -13.76 17.99 24.45
N GLY A 24 -13.60 17.65 23.17
CA GLY A 24 -13.89 18.55 22.05
C GLY A 24 -12.79 19.57 21.72
N ALA A 25 -11.64 19.50 22.40
CA ALA A 25 -10.50 20.33 22.03
C ALA A 25 -10.04 20.03 20.59
N PRO A 26 -9.89 21.06 19.73
CA PRO A 26 -9.43 20.86 18.36
C PRO A 26 -7.95 20.45 18.37
N LEU A 27 -7.62 19.39 17.63
CA LEU A 27 -6.26 18.90 17.46
C LEU A 27 -5.78 19.15 16.02
N ALA A 28 -4.53 19.57 15.87
CA ALA A 28 -3.87 19.66 14.57
C ALA A 28 -3.23 18.31 14.22
N LEU A 29 -3.59 17.76 13.07
CA LEU A 29 -3.00 16.53 12.53
C LEU A 29 -1.97 16.87 11.46
N ARG A 30 -0.77 16.27 11.53
CA ARG A 30 0.23 16.31 10.47
C ARG A 30 0.56 14.89 10.03
N ILE A 31 0.27 14.58 8.77
CA ILE A 31 0.55 13.28 8.17
C ILE A 31 1.88 13.39 7.44
N GLU A 32 2.82 12.50 7.77
CA GLU A 32 4.08 12.36 7.06
C GLU A 32 4.17 10.96 6.45
N PRO A 33 4.55 10.85 5.16
CA PRO A 33 4.88 9.55 4.60
C PRO A 33 6.10 9.01 5.34
N VAL A 34 5.95 7.86 5.97
CA VAL A 34 7.09 7.14 6.53
C VAL A 34 7.88 6.57 5.35
N PRO A 35 9.20 6.77 5.26
CA PRO A 35 10.01 6.09 4.26
C PRO A 35 9.86 4.59 4.50
N SER A 36 9.11 3.94 3.63
CA SER A 36 8.86 2.51 3.71
C SER A 36 10.18 1.78 3.48
N SER A 37 10.75 1.19 4.52
CA SER A 37 11.77 0.14 4.33
C SER A 37 11.17 -1.15 3.77
N ALA A 38 9.84 -1.25 3.66
CA ALA A 38 9.24 -2.21 2.76
C ALA A 38 9.42 -1.66 1.35
N VAL A 39 10.55 -2.02 0.74
CA VAL A 39 10.63 -2.22 -0.70
C VAL A 39 9.52 -3.22 -1.00
N ILE A 40 8.35 -2.74 -1.41
CA ILE A 40 7.46 -3.58 -2.20
C ILE A 40 8.25 -3.77 -3.49
N ASN A 41 9.00 -4.87 -3.57
CA ASN A 41 9.63 -5.26 -4.82
C ASN A 41 8.47 -5.40 -5.80
N THR A 42 8.37 -4.47 -6.75
CA THR A 42 7.40 -4.58 -7.83
C THR A 42 7.57 -5.92 -8.58
N ASP A 43 8.77 -6.51 -8.53
CA ASP A 43 9.06 -7.90 -8.94
C ASP A 43 8.21 -8.97 -8.25
N ASP A 44 7.77 -8.77 -7.00
CA ASP A 44 6.91 -9.73 -6.28
C ASP A 44 5.44 -9.65 -6.74
N LEU A 45 5.01 -8.45 -7.18
CA LEU A 45 3.70 -8.19 -7.80
C LEU A 45 3.66 -8.54 -9.29
N LEU A 46 4.81 -8.83 -9.90
CA LEU A 46 4.96 -9.32 -11.26
C LEU A 46 5.37 -10.81 -11.26
N SER A 47 4.82 -11.59 -10.31
CA SER A 47 4.78 -13.04 -10.53
C SER A 47 4.11 -13.27 -11.89
N PRO A 48 4.80 -13.90 -12.87
CA PRO A 48 4.26 -14.05 -14.20
C PRO A 48 3.11 -15.06 -14.11
N VAL A 49 1.89 -14.55 -13.91
CA VAL A 49 0.69 -15.18 -14.43
C VAL A 49 0.76 -15.04 -15.95
N ILE A 50 1.64 -15.84 -16.55
CA ILE A 50 1.48 -16.39 -17.89
C ILE A 50 1.52 -17.91 -17.71
N VAL A 51 0.69 -18.42 -16.80
CA VAL A 51 0.37 -19.85 -16.75
C VAL A 51 -0.92 -20.01 -17.53
N GLY A 52 -0.79 -20.32 -18.82
CA GLY A 52 -1.93 -20.72 -19.65
C GLY A 52 -2.20 -19.91 -20.91
N LEU A 53 -1.18 -19.34 -21.57
CA LEU A 53 -1.34 -19.11 -23.02
C LEU A 53 -1.47 -20.50 -23.66
N ASP A 54 -2.69 -20.82 -24.11
CA ASP A 54 -2.99 -22.06 -24.81
C ASP A 54 -1.97 -22.26 -25.95
N PRO A 55 -1.36 -23.46 -26.07
CA PRO A 55 -0.30 -23.70 -27.05
C PRO A 55 -0.78 -23.46 -28.50
N ALA A 56 -2.09 -23.49 -28.78
CA ALA A 56 -2.63 -23.14 -30.09
C ALA A 56 -2.51 -21.63 -30.37
N LEU A 57 -2.64 -20.79 -29.34
CA LEU A 57 -2.52 -19.33 -29.46
C LEU A 57 -1.07 -18.91 -29.68
N SER A 58 -0.11 -19.57 -29.01
CA SER A 58 1.32 -19.36 -29.28
C SER A 58 1.73 -19.73 -30.71
N GLN A 59 1.18 -20.81 -31.27
CA GLN A 59 1.47 -21.20 -32.66
C GLN A 59 0.84 -20.25 -33.70
N ALA A 60 -0.35 -19.70 -33.41
CA ALA A 60 -1.03 -18.76 -34.29
C ALA A 60 -0.25 -17.45 -34.47
N ILE A 61 0.38 -16.94 -33.40
CA ILE A 61 1.17 -15.71 -33.44
C ILE A 61 2.51 -15.94 -34.16
N ALA A 62 3.14 -17.10 -33.94
CA ALA A 62 4.42 -17.45 -34.56
C ALA A 62 4.31 -17.74 -36.07
N SER A 63 3.12 -18.04 -36.58
CA SER A 63 2.89 -18.36 -38.00
C SER A 63 2.38 -17.17 -38.83
N ALA A 64 2.30 -15.96 -38.28
CA ALA A 64 1.94 -14.79 -39.07
C ALA A 64 3.14 -14.38 -39.96
N PRO A 65 3.00 -14.38 -41.30
CA PRO A 65 4.05 -13.88 -42.16
C PRO A 65 4.16 -12.35 -41.99
N GLU A 66 5.36 -11.86 -41.72
CA GLU A 66 5.64 -10.42 -41.80
C GLU A 66 5.36 -9.97 -43.24
N LEU A 67 4.37 -9.07 -43.38
CA LEU A 67 4.03 -8.40 -44.65
C LEU A 67 4.97 -7.23 -44.92
#